data_AF-A0A2N8LWR8-F1
#
_entry.id   AF-A0A2N8LWR8-F1
#
_cell.length_a   1.000
_cell.length_b   1.000
_cell.length_c   1.000
_cell.angle_alpha   90.00
_cell.angle_beta   90.00
_cell.angle_gamma   90.00
#
_symmetry.space_group_name_H-M   'P 1'
#
loop_
_entity.id
_entity.type
_entity.pdbx_description
1 polymer ?
#
loop_
_entity_poly.entity_id
_entity_poly.type
_entity_poly.pdbx_seq_one_letter_code
_entity_poly.pdbx_strand_id
1 'polypeptide(L)'
;MARLHPRLLEALNLLPGDKPVHLLTRHSVRELAKNGFADYRLPLTPEGVDMARDWGSKLNRPVDAFYSSPVGRCVNTAKAMAEGAKKAGLLKALPDITTDTTLVEPGCYVVDINEIGPTFLKMGAFRFLNQHLQEPFDGMLSPAEGRAKLAAYLREREPQAGHLNVHVTHDTILAVLVAELHGRRKITEDDWPWMMEGLWVWFTDSRMHWIWRGDHGHCAL
;
A
#
# COMPACT_ATOMS: atom_id res chain seq x y z
N MET A 1 9.90 14.74 14.17
CA MET A 1 8.50 14.66 13.72
C MET A 1 8.45 13.77 12.50
N ALA A 2 7.65 12.70 12.53
CA ALA A 2 7.33 11.95 11.32
C ALA A 2 6.55 12.87 10.36
N ARG A 3 6.88 12.83 9.08
CA ARG A 3 6.25 13.67 8.05
C ARG A 3 5.82 12.76 6.90
N LEU A 4 4.67 13.09 6.33
CA LEU A 4 4.24 12.52 5.05
C LEU A 4 5.24 12.88 3.95
N HIS A 5 5.37 12.00 2.95
CA HIS A 5 6.16 12.31 1.78
C HIS A 5 5.57 13.55 1.05
N PRO A 6 6.39 14.54 0.65
CA PRO A 6 5.89 15.83 0.15
C PRO A 6 5.02 15.71 -1.11
N ARG A 7 5.25 14.67 -1.93
CA ARG A 7 4.49 14.44 -3.17
C ARG A 7 3.11 13.81 -2.96
N LEU A 8 2.74 13.39 -1.74
CA LEU A 8 1.43 12.74 -1.51
C LEU A 8 0.26 13.67 -1.80
N LEU A 9 0.35 14.93 -1.37
CA LEU A 9 -0.70 15.92 -1.61
C LEU A 9 -0.75 16.36 -3.07
N GLU A 10 0.41 16.49 -3.71
CA GLU A 10 0.49 16.88 -5.12
C GLU A 10 -0.15 15.82 -6.03
N ALA A 11 0.00 14.53 -5.69
CA ALA A 11 -0.58 13.43 -6.44
C ALA A 11 -2.12 13.48 -6.51
N LEU A 12 -2.79 14.09 -5.53
CA LEU A 12 -4.25 14.27 -5.53
C LEU A 12 -4.73 15.12 -6.72
N ASN A 13 -3.90 16.05 -7.20
CA ASN A 13 -4.20 16.91 -8.35
C ASN A 13 -4.07 16.17 -9.70
N LEU A 14 -3.44 14.99 -9.69
CA LEU A 14 -3.23 14.18 -10.89
C LEU A 14 -4.35 13.13 -11.09
N LEU A 15 -5.23 12.95 -10.10
CA LEU A 15 -6.27 11.93 -10.14
C LEU A 15 -7.37 12.27 -11.17
N PRO A 16 -7.81 11.31 -12.00
CA PRO A 16 -8.89 11.53 -12.97
C PRO A 16 -10.24 11.74 -12.30
N GLY A 17 -10.93 12.86 -12.55
CA GLY A 17 -12.10 13.29 -11.76
C GLY A 17 -13.31 12.35 -11.75
N ASP A 18 -13.53 11.61 -12.84
CA ASP A 18 -14.70 10.77 -13.06
C ASP A 18 -14.47 9.28 -12.75
N LYS A 19 -13.22 8.85 -12.55
CA LYS A 19 -12.91 7.41 -12.41
C LYS A 19 -12.98 6.93 -10.95
N PRO A 20 -13.34 5.66 -10.73
CA PRO A 20 -13.03 4.95 -9.50
C PRO A 20 -11.52 4.96 -9.25
N VAL A 21 -11.09 5.27 -8.03
CA VAL A 21 -9.66 5.34 -7.68
C VAL A 21 -9.36 4.50 -6.45
N HIS A 22 -8.21 3.83 -6.43
CA HIS A 22 -7.68 3.14 -5.27
C HIS A 22 -6.44 3.87 -4.74
N LEU A 23 -6.32 3.93 -3.43
CA LEU A 23 -5.07 4.24 -2.73
C LEU A 23 -4.54 2.98 -2.07
N LEU A 24 -3.44 2.42 -2.56
CA LEU A 24 -2.70 1.37 -1.88
C LEU A 24 -1.55 2.00 -1.09
N THR A 25 -1.60 1.96 0.25
CA THR A 25 -0.69 2.74 1.11
C THR A 25 -0.02 1.90 2.20
N ARG A 26 1.22 2.26 2.55
CA ARG A 26 1.93 1.65 3.69
C ARG A 26 1.26 2.05 5.00
N HIS A 27 1.25 1.14 5.98
CA HIS A 27 0.86 1.50 7.34
C HIS A 27 1.66 2.69 7.93
N SER A 28 1.11 3.30 8.98
CA SER A 28 1.72 4.44 9.66
C SER A 28 2.87 4.04 10.61
N VAL A 29 3.47 5.04 11.26
CA VAL A 29 4.57 4.88 12.20
C VAL A 29 4.15 4.01 13.39
N ARG A 30 4.93 2.96 13.63
CA ARG A 30 4.77 2.02 14.75
C ARG A 30 5.91 2.13 15.74
N GLU A 31 5.67 1.61 16.93
CA GLU A 31 6.71 1.44 17.94
C GLU A 31 7.90 0.64 17.38
N LEU A 32 9.09 1.03 17.82
CA LEU A 32 10.32 0.30 17.49
C LEU A 32 10.36 -1.01 18.27
N ALA A 33 10.85 -2.04 17.60
CA ALA A 33 11.12 -3.29 18.27
C ALA A 33 12.31 -3.13 19.21
N LYS A 34 12.17 -3.58 20.45
CA LYS A 34 13.27 -3.58 21.43
C LYS A 34 14.50 -4.38 20.94
N ASN A 35 14.30 -5.32 20.01
CA ASN A 35 15.33 -6.24 19.50
C ASN A 35 15.58 -6.10 17.99
N GLY A 36 15.20 -4.98 17.35
CA GLY A 36 15.49 -4.71 15.94
C GLY A 36 14.61 -5.42 14.89
N PHE A 37 13.74 -6.37 15.27
CA PHE A 37 12.85 -7.09 14.35
C PHE A 37 11.41 -6.57 14.36
N ALA A 38 10.83 -6.34 13.18
CA ALA A 38 9.46 -5.85 13.01
C ALA A 38 8.39 -6.87 13.47
N ASP A 39 8.14 -6.95 14.77
CA ASP A 39 7.07 -7.77 15.34
C ASP A 39 5.69 -7.24 14.89
N TYR A 40 4.84 -8.15 14.42
CA TYR A 40 3.48 -7.85 13.97
C TYR A 40 2.55 -7.32 15.06
N ARG A 41 2.95 -7.47 16.33
CA ARG A 41 2.23 -6.99 17.50
C ARG A 41 2.54 -5.53 17.87
N LEU A 42 3.53 -4.91 17.23
CA LEU A 42 3.91 -3.52 17.57
C LEU A 42 2.80 -2.55 17.16
N PRO A 43 2.24 -1.77 18.11
CA PRO A 43 1.17 -0.84 17.83
C PRO A 43 1.69 0.39 17.08
N LEU A 44 0.77 1.19 16.56
CA LEU A 44 1.09 2.53 16.08
C LEU A 44 1.54 3.41 17.26
N THR A 45 2.49 4.30 16.99
CA THR A 45 2.80 5.41 17.89
C THR A 45 1.63 6.40 17.92
N PRO A 46 1.47 7.23 18.98
CA PRO A 46 0.50 8.32 18.97
C PRO A 46 0.67 9.25 17.77
N GLU A 47 1.91 9.61 17.43
CA GLU A 47 2.22 10.44 16.25
C GLU A 47 1.84 9.74 14.94
N GLY A 48 2.00 8.41 14.87
CA GLY A 48 1.59 7.61 13.74
C GLY A 48 0.06 7.59 13.55
N VAL A 49 -0.70 7.53 14.65
CA VAL A 49 -2.16 7.63 14.60
C VAL A 49 -2.58 9.01 14.09
N ASP A 50 -1.98 10.08 14.62
CA ASP A 50 -2.30 11.45 14.20
C ASP A 50 -1.92 11.70 12.75
N MET A 51 -0.78 11.18 12.29
CA MET A 51 -0.34 11.28 10.90
C MET A 51 -1.29 10.54 9.95
N ALA A 52 -1.78 9.35 10.32
CA ALA A 52 -2.75 8.62 9.52
C ALA A 52 -4.10 9.35 9.47
N ARG A 53 -4.53 9.92 10.60
CA ARG A 53 -5.77 10.72 10.67
C ARG A 53 -5.68 11.99 9.84
N ASP A 54 -4.56 12.70 9.90
CA ASP A 54 -4.30 13.90 9.09
C ASP A 54 -4.22 13.55 7.60
N TRP A 55 -3.63 12.40 7.24
CA TRP A 55 -3.64 11.98 5.84
C TRP A 55 -5.06 11.65 5.34
N GLY A 56 -5.84 10.90 6.13
CA GLY A 56 -7.22 10.58 5.78
C GLY A 56 -8.14 11.80 5.60
N SER A 57 -7.91 12.88 6.38
CA SER A 57 -8.70 14.11 6.25
C SER A 57 -8.35 14.95 5.02
N LYS A 58 -7.21 14.67 4.37
CA LYS A 58 -6.70 15.38 3.18
C LYS A 58 -7.04 14.70 1.86
N LEU A 59 -7.66 13.52 1.90
CA LEU A 59 -8.21 12.89 0.70
C LEU A 59 -9.21 13.85 0.02
N ASN A 60 -9.28 13.84 -1.31
CA ASN A 60 -10.03 14.85 -2.07
C ASN A 60 -11.34 14.34 -2.70
N ARG A 61 -11.80 13.15 -2.29
CA ARG A 61 -13.00 12.50 -2.83
C ARG A 61 -13.73 11.73 -1.73
N PRO A 62 -15.05 11.48 -1.89
CA PRO A 62 -15.75 10.54 -1.04
C PRO A 62 -15.07 9.17 -1.04
N VAL A 63 -15.04 8.53 0.12
CA VAL A 63 -14.44 7.21 0.31
C VAL A 63 -15.55 6.18 0.48
N ASP A 64 -15.55 5.11 -0.30
CA ASP A 64 -16.58 4.06 -0.18
C ASP A 64 -16.21 3.03 0.89
N ALA A 65 -14.94 2.61 0.92
CA ALA A 65 -14.47 1.57 1.81
C ALA A 65 -12.99 1.71 2.20
N PHE A 66 -12.67 1.10 3.34
CA PHE A 66 -11.32 0.92 3.84
C PHE A 66 -11.02 -0.57 3.96
N TYR A 67 -9.94 -0.99 3.31
CA TYR A 67 -9.38 -2.32 3.37
C TYR A 67 -8.01 -2.29 4.03
N SER A 68 -7.61 -3.42 4.60
CA SER A 68 -6.33 -3.52 5.28
C SER A 68 -5.77 -4.93 5.23
N SER A 69 -4.45 -5.05 5.28
CA SER A 69 -3.84 -6.29 5.76
C SER A 69 -4.35 -6.60 7.19
N PRO A 70 -4.46 -7.88 7.58
CA PRO A 70 -4.96 -8.27 8.90
C PRO A 70 -4.02 -7.87 10.06
N VAL A 71 -2.80 -7.40 9.76
CA VAL A 71 -1.83 -6.99 10.78
C VAL A 71 -2.31 -5.73 11.51
N GLY A 72 -2.27 -5.74 12.84
CA GLY A 72 -2.90 -4.72 13.69
C GLY A 72 -2.49 -3.27 13.38
N ARG A 73 -1.22 -3.02 13.04
CA ARG A 73 -0.77 -1.67 12.62
C ARG A 73 -1.41 -1.18 11.33
N CYS A 74 -1.67 -2.07 10.37
CA CYS A 74 -2.36 -1.74 9.13
C CYS A 74 -3.84 -1.41 9.43
N VAL A 75 -4.49 -2.26 10.23
CA VAL A 75 -5.89 -2.05 10.63
C VAL A 75 -6.06 -0.73 11.38
N ASN A 76 -5.18 -0.44 12.33
CA ASN A 76 -5.22 0.81 13.10
C ASN A 76 -4.91 2.03 12.23
N THR A 77 -4.07 1.88 11.20
CA THR A 77 -3.84 2.95 10.22
C THR A 77 -5.11 3.23 9.42
N ALA A 78 -5.78 2.19 8.92
CA ALA A 78 -7.03 2.32 8.17
C ALA A 78 -8.14 2.97 9.02
N LYS A 79 -8.26 2.57 10.30
CA LYS A 79 -9.19 3.19 11.26
C LYS A 79 -8.90 4.69 11.44
N ALA A 80 -7.65 5.05 11.69
CA ALA A 80 -7.26 6.44 11.86
C ALA A 80 -7.52 7.29 10.60
N MET A 81 -7.22 6.75 9.41
CA MET A 81 -7.56 7.42 8.15
C MET A 81 -9.07 7.59 7.97
N ALA A 82 -9.88 6.57 8.31
CA ALA A 82 -11.34 6.66 8.26
C ALA A 82 -11.90 7.71 9.23
N GLU A 83 -11.33 7.86 10.43
CA GLU A 83 -11.66 8.94 11.35
C GLU A 83 -11.38 10.32 10.72
N GLY A 84 -10.22 10.47 10.09
CA GLY A 84 -9.83 11.69 9.38
C GLY A 84 -10.79 12.03 8.24
N ALA A 85 -11.07 11.06 7.39
CA ALA A 85 -11.98 11.19 6.25
C ALA A 85 -13.41 11.54 6.69
N LYS A 86 -13.91 10.92 7.77
CA LYS A 86 -15.22 11.25 8.35
C LYS A 86 -15.25 12.69 8.86
N LYS A 87 -14.21 13.12 9.59
CA LYS A 87 -14.11 14.51 10.09
C LYS A 87 -14.10 15.53 8.94
N ALA A 88 -13.53 15.18 7.79
CA ALA A 88 -13.51 15.99 6.58
C ALA A 88 -14.81 15.92 5.74
N GLY A 89 -15.81 15.14 6.16
CA GLY A 89 -17.07 14.99 5.42
C GLY A 89 -17.00 14.05 4.22
N LEU A 90 -15.92 13.27 4.08
CA LEU A 90 -15.72 12.31 2.99
C LEU A 90 -16.40 10.96 3.23
N LEU A 91 -16.88 10.75 4.46
CA LEU A 91 -17.64 9.58 4.89
C LEU A 91 -18.87 10.03 5.69
N LYS A 92 -19.99 9.33 5.52
CA LYS A 92 -21.21 9.56 6.32
C LYS A 92 -21.10 8.98 7.73
N ALA A 93 -20.43 7.84 7.87
CA ALA A 93 -20.22 7.13 9.13
C ALA A 93 -18.83 6.47 9.14
N LEU A 94 -18.37 5.99 10.30
CA LEU A 94 -17.14 5.20 10.33
C LEU A 94 -17.47 3.81 9.77
N PRO A 95 -16.78 3.35 8.70
CA PRO A 95 -16.97 2.03 8.16
C PRO A 95 -16.24 0.99 9.01
N ASP A 96 -16.68 -0.26 8.89
CA ASP A 96 -15.84 -1.40 9.29
C ASP A 96 -14.63 -1.49 8.37
N ILE A 97 -13.48 -1.89 8.93
CA ILE A 97 -12.28 -2.16 8.14
C ILE A 97 -12.32 -3.60 7.67
N THR A 98 -12.43 -3.82 6.36
CA THR A 98 -12.37 -5.17 5.79
C THR A 98 -10.92 -5.63 5.67
N THR A 99 -10.56 -6.75 6.30
CA THR A 99 -9.21 -7.30 6.19
C THR A 99 -9.08 -8.28 5.04
N ASP A 100 -7.92 -8.30 4.38
CA ASP A 100 -7.63 -9.22 3.28
C ASP A 100 -6.17 -9.68 3.32
N THR A 101 -5.93 -10.99 3.16
CA THR A 101 -4.59 -11.57 3.20
C THR A 101 -3.76 -11.23 1.98
N THR A 102 -4.38 -10.80 0.87
CA THR A 102 -3.66 -10.31 -0.33
C THR A 102 -2.79 -9.08 -0.03
N LEU A 103 -3.06 -8.36 1.06
CA LEU A 103 -2.35 -7.15 1.48
C LEU A 103 -1.19 -7.41 2.48
N VAL A 104 -0.85 -8.66 2.77
CA VAL A 104 0.28 -9.09 3.61
C VAL A 104 0.95 -10.32 2.98
N GLU A 105 2.12 -10.73 3.47
CA GLU A 105 2.72 -12.00 3.09
C GLU A 105 2.49 -13.10 4.15
N PRO A 106 2.14 -14.35 3.78
CA PRO A 106 1.89 -14.80 2.40
C PRO A 106 0.59 -14.22 1.80
N GLY A 107 0.67 -13.77 0.55
CA GLY A 107 -0.42 -13.08 -0.13
C GLY A 107 -0.09 -12.74 -1.57
N CYS A 108 0.30 -11.50 -1.86
CA CYS A 108 0.49 -11.05 -3.24
C CYS A 108 1.75 -11.61 -3.91
N TYR A 109 2.86 -11.82 -3.18
CA TYR A 109 4.11 -12.33 -3.77
C TYR A 109 4.53 -13.69 -3.21
N VAL A 110 4.30 -13.96 -1.92
CA VAL A 110 4.73 -15.22 -1.30
C VAL A 110 3.62 -16.25 -1.40
N VAL A 111 3.95 -17.42 -1.96
CA VAL A 111 3.08 -18.60 -2.02
C VAL A 111 3.21 -19.42 -0.75
N ASP A 112 4.43 -19.74 -0.33
CA ASP A 112 4.72 -20.44 0.93
C ASP A 112 5.72 -19.67 1.79
N ILE A 113 5.23 -19.16 2.93
CA ILE A 113 6.05 -18.41 3.89
C ILE A 113 7.09 -19.27 4.60
N ASN A 114 6.87 -20.59 4.70
CA ASN A 114 7.80 -21.50 5.37
C ASN A 114 9.03 -21.77 4.52
N GLU A 115 8.87 -21.78 3.18
CA GLU A 115 9.99 -21.93 2.25
C GLU A 115 10.84 -20.67 2.19
N ILE A 116 10.20 -19.50 2.14
CA ILE A 116 10.91 -18.25 1.85
C ILE A 116 11.29 -17.41 3.08
N GLY A 117 10.57 -17.57 4.19
CA GLY A 117 10.76 -16.80 5.41
C GLY A 117 12.20 -16.83 5.96
N PRO A 118 12.85 -18.00 6.07
CA PRO A 118 14.25 -18.08 6.52
C PRO A 118 15.23 -17.33 5.61
N THR A 119 15.01 -17.38 4.29
CA THR A 119 15.81 -16.66 3.30
C THR A 119 15.64 -15.16 3.44
N PHE A 120 14.40 -14.68 3.60
CA PHE A 120 14.11 -13.27 3.86
C PHE A 120 14.81 -12.77 5.12
N LEU A 121 14.74 -13.52 6.22
CA LEU A 121 15.39 -13.17 7.49
C LEU A 121 16.92 -13.11 7.35
N LYS A 122 17.53 -14.04 6.60
CA LYS A 122 18.99 -14.08 6.39
C LYS A 122 19.49 -12.94 5.49
N MET A 123 18.74 -12.60 4.44
CA MET A 123 19.15 -11.59 3.45
C MET A 123 18.87 -10.16 3.92
N GLY A 124 17.82 -9.99 4.73
CA GLY A 124 17.23 -8.69 4.99
C GLY A 124 16.44 -8.16 3.78
N ALA A 125 15.54 -7.21 4.04
CA ALA A 125 14.55 -6.79 3.05
C ALA A 125 15.18 -6.24 1.75
N PHE A 126 16.16 -5.35 1.82
CA PHE A 126 16.76 -4.74 0.62
C PHE A 126 17.41 -5.75 -0.32
N ARG A 127 18.24 -6.65 0.22
CA ARG A 127 18.92 -7.66 -0.61
C ARG A 127 17.91 -8.65 -1.19
N PHE A 128 16.93 -9.04 -0.38
CA PHE A 128 15.87 -9.93 -0.81
C PHE A 128 15.06 -9.35 -1.97
N LEU A 129 14.55 -8.12 -1.82
CA LEU A 129 13.73 -7.48 -2.85
C LEU A 129 14.52 -7.24 -4.15
N ASN A 130 15.79 -6.85 -4.05
CA ASN A 130 16.65 -6.66 -5.23
C ASN A 130 16.97 -7.95 -5.98
N GLN A 131 17.04 -9.09 -5.27
CA GLN A 131 17.12 -10.40 -5.92
C GLN A 131 15.78 -10.72 -6.59
N HIS A 132 14.68 -10.59 -5.84
CA HIS A 132 13.34 -10.91 -6.32
C HIS A 132 12.91 -10.14 -7.59
N LEU A 133 13.30 -8.87 -7.69
CA LEU A 133 13.05 -8.03 -8.87
C LEU A 133 13.81 -8.49 -10.13
N GLN A 134 14.86 -9.29 -9.97
CA GLN A 134 15.63 -9.84 -11.07
C GLN A 134 15.20 -11.26 -11.42
N GLU A 135 15.04 -12.08 -10.39
CA GLU A 135 14.72 -13.50 -10.46
C GLU A 135 13.87 -13.88 -9.24
N PRO A 136 12.65 -14.41 -9.44
CA PRO A 136 11.81 -14.88 -8.35
C PRO A 136 12.49 -16.02 -7.59
N PHE A 137 12.25 -16.10 -6.29
CA PHE A 137 12.63 -17.27 -5.51
C PHE A 137 11.59 -18.37 -5.70
N ASP A 138 12.01 -19.63 -5.54
CA ASP A 138 11.07 -20.74 -5.36
C ASP A 138 10.11 -20.42 -4.19
N GLY A 139 8.83 -20.74 -4.37
CA GLY A 139 7.78 -20.40 -3.40
C GLY A 139 7.30 -18.94 -3.47
N MET A 140 7.70 -18.18 -4.49
CA MET A 140 7.19 -16.83 -4.77
C MET A 140 6.64 -16.68 -6.19
N LEU A 141 5.63 -15.84 -6.33
CA LEU A 141 5.18 -15.28 -7.60
C LEU A 141 6.19 -14.24 -8.08
N SER A 142 6.39 -14.13 -9.39
CA SER A 142 7.17 -13.03 -9.97
C SER A 142 6.56 -11.66 -9.67
N PRO A 143 7.33 -10.56 -9.75
CA PRO A 143 6.80 -9.21 -9.59
C PRO A 143 5.58 -8.92 -10.48
N ALA A 144 5.58 -9.41 -11.73
CA ALA A 144 4.49 -9.24 -12.68
C ALA A 144 3.24 -10.05 -12.30
N GLU A 145 3.40 -11.29 -11.85
CA GLU A 145 2.30 -12.12 -11.35
C GLU A 145 1.69 -11.55 -10.06
N GLY A 146 2.53 -11.05 -9.14
CA GLY A 146 2.04 -10.37 -7.94
C GLY A 146 1.33 -9.05 -8.24
N ARG A 147 1.80 -8.28 -9.23
CA ARG A 147 1.03 -7.13 -9.77
C ARG A 147 -0.32 -7.59 -10.28
N ALA A 148 -0.38 -8.63 -11.12
CA ALA A 148 -1.63 -9.12 -11.69
C ALA A 148 -2.63 -9.55 -10.59
N LYS A 149 -2.12 -10.23 -9.54
CA LYS A 149 -2.92 -10.61 -8.36
C LYS A 149 -3.45 -9.39 -7.60
N LEU A 150 -2.62 -8.37 -7.37
CA LEU A 150 -3.05 -7.12 -6.74
C LEU A 150 -4.05 -6.36 -7.62
N ALA A 151 -3.87 -6.34 -8.93
CA ALA A 151 -4.78 -5.69 -9.85
C ALA A 151 -6.15 -6.37 -9.87
N ALA A 152 -6.21 -7.70 -9.84
CA ALA A 152 -7.45 -8.45 -9.70
C ALA A 152 -8.15 -8.12 -8.37
N TYR A 153 -7.39 -8.13 -7.26
CA TYR A 153 -7.90 -7.75 -5.94
C TYR A 153 -8.52 -6.34 -5.91
N LEU A 154 -7.87 -5.36 -6.56
CA LEU A 154 -8.37 -3.99 -6.65
C LEU A 154 -9.61 -3.90 -7.55
N ARG A 155 -9.62 -4.57 -8.72
CA ARG A 155 -10.77 -4.58 -9.64
C ARG A 155 -12.05 -5.12 -9.01
N GLU A 156 -11.94 -6.17 -8.20
CA GLU A 156 -13.09 -6.73 -7.48
C GLU A 156 -13.70 -5.75 -6.46
N ARG A 157 -12.98 -4.68 -6.12
CA ARG A 157 -13.33 -3.71 -5.08
C ARG A 157 -13.37 -2.30 -5.65
N GLU A 158 -13.67 -2.13 -6.95
CA GLU A 158 -13.79 -0.80 -7.53
C GLU A 158 -14.84 0.04 -6.79
N PRO A 159 -14.48 1.25 -6.33
CA PRO A 159 -15.47 2.17 -5.78
C PRO A 159 -16.38 2.73 -6.87
N GLN A 160 -17.35 3.57 -6.48
CA GLN A 160 -18.16 4.32 -7.41
C GLN A 160 -17.31 5.28 -8.25
N ALA A 161 -17.82 5.65 -9.42
CA ALA A 161 -17.22 6.70 -10.26
C ALA A 161 -17.03 8.00 -9.47
N GLY A 162 -15.82 8.57 -9.51
CA GLY A 162 -15.46 9.77 -8.76
C GLY A 162 -15.20 9.55 -7.26
N HIS A 163 -15.35 8.32 -6.75
CA HIS A 163 -15.03 7.94 -5.37
C HIS A 163 -13.68 7.22 -5.28
N LEU A 164 -13.22 6.97 -4.05
CA LEU A 164 -12.02 6.17 -3.83
C LEU A 164 -12.20 5.07 -2.77
N ASN A 165 -11.32 4.06 -2.83
CA ASN A 165 -11.11 3.08 -1.77
C ASN A 165 -9.66 3.15 -1.26
N VAL A 166 -9.48 2.92 0.04
CA VAL A 166 -8.16 2.92 0.68
C VAL A 166 -7.78 1.49 1.07
N HIS A 167 -6.57 1.07 0.76
CA HIS A 167 -6.03 -0.27 1.03
C HIS A 167 -4.70 -0.14 1.78
N VAL A 168 -4.65 -0.56 3.04
CA VAL A 168 -3.43 -0.45 3.85
C VAL A 168 -2.61 -1.74 3.81
N THR A 169 -1.36 -1.63 3.37
CA THR A 169 -0.40 -2.72 3.22
C THR A 169 0.96 -2.38 3.86
N HIS A 170 2.04 -3.00 3.39
CA HIS A 170 3.40 -2.89 3.91
C HIS A 170 4.34 -2.30 2.85
N ASP A 171 5.51 -1.87 3.31
CA ASP A 171 6.56 -1.31 2.47
C ASP A 171 7.08 -2.28 1.43
N THR A 172 7.37 -3.53 1.80
CA THR A 172 7.95 -4.50 0.86
C THR A 172 7.06 -4.76 -0.35
N ILE A 173 5.75 -4.86 -0.13
CA ILE A 173 4.74 -5.04 -1.19
C ILE A 173 4.74 -3.82 -2.12
N LEU A 174 4.66 -2.61 -1.54
CA LEU A 174 4.68 -1.38 -2.34
C LEU A 174 6.00 -1.18 -3.10
N ALA A 175 7.14 -1.49 -2.47
CA ALA A 175 8.45 -1.33 -3.09
C ALA A 175 8.60 -2.22 -4.33
N VAL A 176 8.19 -3.50 -4.25
CA VAL A 176 8.22 -4.41 -5.41
C VAL A 176 7.23 -3.96 -6.48
N LEU A 177 5.99 -3.63 -6.11
CA LEU A 177 4.96 -3.21 -7.06
C LEU A 177 5.39 -1.95 -7.83
N VAL A 178 5.84 -0.92 -7.12
CA VAL A 178 6.25 0.35 -7.75
C VAL A 178 7.46 0.15 -8.64
N ALA A 179 8.46 -0.64 -8.21
CA ALA A 179 9.63 -0.93 -9.03
C ALA A 179 9.23 -1.65 -10.32
N GLU A 180 8.35 -2.65 -10.23
CA GLU A 180 7.82 -3.38 -11.38
C GLU A 180 7.08 -2.46 -12.35
N LEU A 181 6.21 -1.58 -11.85
CA LEU A 181 5.47 -0.61 -12.68
C LEU A 181 6.38 0.38 -13.42
N HIS A 182 7.55 0.68 -12.87
CA HIS A 182 8.57 1.50 -13.51
C HIS A 182 9.56 0.69 -14.37
N GLY A 183 9.39 -0.64 -14.48
CA GLY A 183 10.34 -1.51 -15.17
C GLY A 183 11.73 -1.58 -14.50
N ARG A 184 11.82 -1.24 -13.21
CA ARG A 184 13.06 -1.26 -12.45
C ARG A 184 13.37 -2.68 -11.95
N ARG A 185 14.60 -3.11 -12.15
CA ARG A 185 15.13 -4.39 -11.65
C ARG A 185 15.90 -4.26 -10.34
N LYS A 186 15.98 -3.05 -9.79
CA LYS A 186 16.70 -2.72 -8.55
C LYS A 186 16.07 -1.50 -7.87
N ILE A 187 16.07 -1.51 -6.54
CA ILE A 187 15.70 -0.42 -5.64
C ILE A 187 16.86 -0.05 -4.72
N THR A 188 16.89 1.21 -4.33
CA THR A 188 17.81 1.84 -3.38
C THR A 188 17.03 2.37 -2.17
N GLU A 189 17.73 2.97 -1.20
CA GLU A 189 17.08 3.56 -0.04
C GLU A 189 16.08 4.67 -0.41
N ASP A 190 16.39 5.46 -1.42
CA ASP A 190 15.51 6.53 -1.91
C ASP A 190 14.21 5.98 -2.47
N ASP A 191 14.21 4.75 -3.00
CA ASP A 191 13.03 4.09 -3.53
C ASP A 191 12.13 3.50 -2.44
N TRP A 192 12.61 3.39 -1.20
CA TRP A 192 11.84 2.77 -0.12
C TRP A 192 10.59 3.61 0.20
N PRO A 193 9.39 3.00 0.26
CA PRO A 193 8.17 3.71 0.59
C PRO A 193 8.26 4.38 1.96
N TRP A 194 7.93 5.66 2.04
CA TRP A 194 7.82 6.36 3.31
C TRP A 194 6.61 5.81 4.10
N MET A 195 6.57 6.06 5.40
CA MET A 195 5.36 5.76 6.20
C MET A 195 4.17 6.53 5.61
N MET A 196 3.02 5.85 5.46
CA MET A 196 1.82 6.37 4.79
C MET A 196 1.98 6.73 3.31
N GLU A 197 3.12 6.45 2.68
CA GLU A 197 3.24 6.63 1.24
C GLU A 197 2.34 5.64 0.50
N GLY A 198 1.82 6.01 -0.65
CA GLY A 198 0.88 5.18 -1.38
C GLY A 198 0.89 5.39 -2.88
N LEU A 199 0.54 4.30 -3.56
CA LEU A 199 0.31 4.21 -4.99
C LEU A 199 -1.17 4.48 -5.26
N TRP A 200 -1.44 5.43 -6.15
CA TRP A 200 -2.78 5.62 -6.69
C TRP A 200 -2.98 4.73 -7.90
N VAL A 201 -4.14 4.09 -8.02
CA VAL A 201 -4.47 3.17 -9.12
C VAL A 201 -5.90 3.40 -9.62
N TRP A 202 -6.12 3.32 -10.92
CA TRP A 202 -7.46 3.23 -11.51
C TRP A 202 -7.41 2.39 -12.79
N PHE A 203 -8.58 1.98 -13.27
CA PHE A 203 -8.70 1.11 -14.43
C PHE A 203 -9.45 1.80 -15.57
N THR A 204 -9.07 1.44 -16.80
CA THR A 204 -9.85 1.75 -18.03
C THR A 204 -9.76 0.54 -18.94
N ASP A 205 -10.87 -0.01 -19.40
CA ASP A 205 -10.92 -1.18 -20.29
C ASP A 205 -9.96 -2.30 -19.81
N SER A 206 -8.83 -2.47 -20.51
CA SER A 206 -7.77 -3.46 -20.27
C SER A 206 -6.48 -2.91 -19.67
N ARG A 207 -6.49 -1.69 -19.11
CA ARG A 207 -5.31 -1.02 -18.55
C ARG A 207 -5.48 -0.70 -17.08
N MET A 208 -4.39 -0.86 -16.35
CA MET A 208 -4.21 -0.31 -15.00
C MET A 208 -3.33 0.93 -15.11
N HIS A 209 -3.86 2.06 -14.67
CA HIS A 209 -3.13 3.31 -14.58
C HIS A 209 -2.67 3.54 -13.15
N TRP A 210 -1.58 4.27 -12.98
CA TRP A 210 -1.01 4.51 -11.67
C TRP A 210 -0.35 5.88 -11.53
N ILE A 211 -0.27 6.38 -10.29
CA ILE A 211 0.55 7.53 -9.90
C ILE A 211 1.37 7.18 -8.66
N TRP A 212 2.69 7.40 -8.73
CA TRP A 212 3.64 7.25 -7.63
C TRP A 212 4.59 8.46 -7.60
N ARG A 213 4.64 9.20 -6.49
CA ARG A 213 5.48 10.40 -6.34
C ARG A 213 5.35 11.47 -7.44
N GLY A 214 4.21 11.51 -8.12
CA GLY A 214 3.94 12.42 -9.25
C GLY A 214 4.25 11.81 -10.62
N ASP A 215 5.08 10.76 -10.66
CA ASP A 215 5.26 9.95 -11.86
C ASP A 215 3.98 9.14 -12.09
N HIS A 216 3.60 8.98 -13.36
CA HIS A 216 2.38 8.28 -13.73
C HIS A 216 2.57 7.50 -15.02
N GLY A 217 1.83 6.42 -15.14
CA GLY A 217 1.91 5.52 -16.27
C GLY A 217 0.74 4.55 -16.31
N HIS A 218 0.82 3.59 -17.21
CA HIS A 218 -0.15 2.51 -17.29
C HIS A 218 0.52 1.23 -17.77
N CYS A 219 -0.06 0.09 -17.39
CA CYS A 219 0.29 -1.22 -17.92
C CYS A 219 -0.96 -1.95 -18.41
N ALA A 220 -0.77 -2.87 -19.35
CA ALA A 220 -1.80 -3.83 -19.71
C ALA A 220 -2.04 -4.80 -18.54
N LEU A 221 -3.25 -5.34 -18.49
CA LEU A 221 -3.66 -6.37 -17.53
C LEU A 221 -3.73 -7.74 -18.17
#